data_AF-A0AAV9A4V4-F1
#
_entry.id   AF-A0AAV9A4V4-F1
#
_cell.length_a   1.000
_cell.length_b   1.000
_cell.length_c   1.000
_cell.angle_alpha   90.00
_cell.angle_beta   90.00
_cell.angle_gamma   90.00
#
_symmetry.space_group_name_H-M   'P 1'
#
loop_
_entity.id
_entity.type
_entity.pdbx_description
1 polymer ?
#
loop_
_entity_poly.entity_id
_entity_poly.type
_entity_poly.pdbx_seq_one_letter_code
_entity_poly.pdbx_strand_id
1 'polypeptide(L)' 'MGQKESLWCVAGDFNVTRFVEDRNRAGMGTSAMDKFSEWIDMEGLLDLPISNYAYTWSNM' A
#
# COMPACT_ATOMS: atom_id res chain seq x y z
N MET A 1 -7.41 29.19 -18.49
CA MET A 1 -7.94 28.77 -17.18
C MET A 1 -7.17 27.51 -16.80
N GLY A 2 -6.11 27.64 -16.00
CA GLY A 2 -5.25 26.51 -15.67
C GLY A 2 -6.02 25.52 -14.81
N GLN A 3 -6.03 24.24 -15.19
CA GLN A 3 -6.53 23.20 -14.29
C GLN A 3 -5.66 23.22 -13.04
N LYS A 4 -6.28 23.44 -11.88
CA LYS A 4 -5.59 23.32 -10.60
C LYS A 4 -5.54 21.83 -10.29
N GLU A 5 -4.39 21.20 -10.53
CA GLU A 5 -4.19 19.84 -10.05
C GLU A 5 -4.40 19.83 -8.53
N SER A 6 -5.35 19.00 -8.10
CA SER A 6 -5.67 18.85 -6.68
C SER A 6 -4.90 17.66 -6.17
N LEU A 7 -4.10 17.87 -5.12
CA LEU A 7 -3.44 16.77 -4.42
C LEU A 7 -4.52 15.88 -3.80
N TRP A 8 -4.47 14.60 -4.11
CA TRP A 8 -5.39 13.60 -3.60
C TRP A 8 -4.61 12.49 -2.91
N CYS A 9 -5.24 11.83 -1.95
CA CYS A 9 -4.73 10.62 -1.33
C CYS A 9 -5.82 9.55 -1.33
N VAL A 10 -5.39 8.29 -1.29
CA VAL A 10 -6.25 7.13 -1.15
C VAL A 10 -5.89 6.40 0.13
N ALA A 11 -6.89 6.03 0.92
CA ALA A 11 -6.73 5.31 2.17
C ALA A 11 -7.90 4.35 2.38
N GLY A 12 -7.63 3.19 2.97
CA GLY A 12 -8.63 2.16 3.21
C GLY A 12 -7.99 0.85 3.65
N ASP A 13 -8.83 -0.16 3.90
CA ASP A 13 -8.38 -1.54 4.10
C ASP A 13 -8.31 -2.25 2.75
N PHE A 14 -7.09 -2.40 2.22
CA PHE A 14 -6.85 -3.04 0.93
C PHE A 14 -6.81 -4.57 1.01
N ASN A 15 -6.76 -5.17 2.22
CA ASN A 15 -6.58 -6.62 2.41
C ASN A 15 -5.36 -7.23 1.67
N VAL A 16 -4.35 -6.42 1.37
CA VAL A 16 -3.10 -6.82 0.72
C VAL A 16 -1.94 -6.01 1.28
N THR A 17 -0.75 -6.59 1.28
CA THR A 17 0.52 -5.92 1.66
C THR A 17 1.32 -5.60 0.40
N ARG A 18 2.15 -4.56 0.42
CA ARG A 18 2.97 -4.21 -0.74
C ARG A 18 4.18 -5.14 -0.84
N PHE A 19 4.87 -5.33 0.28
CA PHE A 19 6.06 -6.15 0.39
C PHE A 19 5.86 -7.31 1.38
N VAL A 20 6.71 -8.34 1.29
CA VAL A 20 6.65 -9.50 2.19
C VAL A 20 6.99 -9.07 3.61
N GLU A 21 7.82 -8.05 3.74
CA GLU A 21 8.28 -7.43 4.97
C GLU A 21 7.16 -6.70 5.72
N ASP A 22 6.05 -6.34 5.05
CA ASP A 22 4.91 -5.64 5.65
C ASP A 22 3.98 -6.58 6.43
N ARG A 23 4.29 -7.87 6.53
CA ARG A 23 3.57 -8.84 7.35
C ARG A 23 4.51 -9.68 8.20
N ASN A 24 4.05 -10.05 9.39
CA ASN A 24 4.82 -10.90 10.30
C ASN A 24 4.91 -12.38 9.82
N ARG A 25 4.07 -12.79 8.86
CA ARG A 25 4.06 -14.17 8.36
C ARG A 25 5.14 -14.37 7.31
N ALA A 26 6.10 -15.23 7.62
CA ALA A 26 7.09 -15.74 6.67
C ALA A 26 6.41 -16.44 5.47
N GLY A 27 6.96 -16.25 4.27
CA GLY A 27 6.48 -16.88 3.05
C GLY A 27 6.87 -16.10 1.80
N MET A 28 6.48 -16.61 0.63
CA MET A 28 6.74 -15.96 -0.65
C MET A 28 5.76 -14.81 -0.91
N GLY A 29 6.17 -13.90 -1.79
CA GLY A 29 5.28 -12.90 -2.40
C GLY A 29 4.11 -13.58 -3.12
N THR A 30 2.99 -12.86 -3.24
CA THR A 30 1.79 -13.34 -3.93
C THR A 30 1.51 -12.46 -5.14
N SER A 31 0.83 -13.00 -6.15
CA SER A 31 0.44 -12.21 -7.33
C SER A 31 -0.46 -11.02 -7.02
N ALA A 32 -1.17 -11.04 -5.89
CA ALA A 32 -1.94 -9.89 -5.42
C ALA A 32 -1.02 -8.73 -4.98
N MET A 33 0.11 -9.04 -4.36
CA MET A 33 1.10 -8.03 -3.93
C MET A 33 1.80 -7.41 -5.15
N ASP A 34 2.12 -8.23 -6.15
CA ASP A 34 2.72 -7.75 -7.42
C ASP A 34 1.78 -6.78 -8.13
N LYS A 35 0.49 -7.17 -8.29
CA LYS A 35 -0.54 -6.31 -8.89
C LYS A 35 -0.80 -5.04 -8.09
N PHE A 36 -0.74 -5.14 -6.77
CA PHE A 36 -0.93 -3.99 -5.89
C PHE A 36 0.23 -2.99 -6.03
N SER A 37 1.47 -3.50 -6.09
CA SER A 37 2.66 -2.68 -6.33
C SER A 37 2.62 -2.04 -7.72
N GLU A 38 2.25 -2.80 -8.75
CA GLU A 38 2.08 -2.30 -10.12
C GLU A 38 1.03 -1.18 -10.19
N TRP A 39 -0.11 -1.35 -9.51
CA TRP A 39 -1.14 -0.31 -9.45
C TRP A 39 -0.65 0.97 -8.77
N ILE A 40 0.08 0.86 -7.66
CA ILE A 40 0.69 2.03 -6.99
C ILE A 40 1.63 2.76 -7.96
N ASP A 41 2.49 2.03 -8.66
CA ASP A 41 3.48 2.61 -9.58
C ASP A 41 2.81 3.23 -10.83
N MET A 42 1.79 2.58 -11.39
CA MET A 42 1.02 3.06 -12.55
C MET A 42 0.29 4.37 -12.27
N GLU A 43 -0.26 4.51 -11.05
CA GLU A 43 -0.96 5.72 -10.62
C GLU A 43 -0.01 6.81 -10.09
N GLY A 44 1.31 6.54 -10.05
CA GLY A 44 2.31 7.46 -9.52
C GLY A 44 2.12 7.75 -8.02
N LEU A 45 1.57 6.79 -7.29
CA LEU A 45 1.25 6.95 -5.87
C LEU A 45 2.50 6.78 -4.99
N LEU A 46 2.57 7.60 -3.93
CA LEU A 46 3.57 7.46 -2.89
C LEU A 46 2.99 6.67 -1.71
N ASP A 47 3.67 5.60 -1.33
CA ASP A 47 3.39 4.87 -0.11
C ASP A 47 3.97 5.61 1.10
N LEU A 48 3.11 6.03 2.02
CA LEU A 48 3.47 6.87 3.14
C LEU A 48 3.84 6.00 4.35
N PRO A 49 4.93 6.33 5.07
CA PRO A 49 5.34 5.55 6.23
C PRO A 49 4.26 5.59 7.32
N ILE A 50 3.95 4.42 7.88
CA ILE A 50 3.06 4.32 9.03
C ILE A 50 3.76 4.95 10.24
N SER A 51 3.13 5.98 10.82
CA SER A 51 3.61 6.54 12.09
C SER A 51 3.21 5.63 13.25
N ASN A 52 4.16 5.30 14.11
CA ASN A 52 3.97 4.73 15.46
C ASN A 52 3.56 3.25 15.57
N TYR A 53 3.37 2.51 14.48
CA TYR A 53 3.00 1.08 14.51
C TYR A 53 3.70 0.26 13.42
N ALA A 54 4.00 -1.00 13.71
CA ALA A 54 4.65 -1.91 12.76
C ALA A 54 3.69 -2.59 11.78
N TYR A 55 2.42 -2.75 12.16
CA TYR A 55 1.38 -3.42 11.35
C TYR A 55 0.02 -2.77 11.59
N THR A 56 -0.90 -2.86 10.62
CA THR A 56 -2.25 -2.28 10.68
C THR A 56 -3.34 -3.27 11.09
N TRP A 57 -3.03 -4.58 11.12
CA TRP A 57 -4.02 -5.63 11.37
C TRP A 57 -3.44 -6.85 12.09
N SER A 58 -4.28 -7.53 12.87
CA SER A 58 -3.94 -8.77 13.59
C SER A 58 -5.12 -9.74 13.57
N ASN A 59 -4.82 -11.04 13.51
CA ASN A 59 -5.77 -12.15 13.68
C ASN A 59 -5.99 -12.56 15.15
N MET A 60 -5.43 -11.82 16.12
CA MET A 60 -5.65 -12.08 17.55
C MET A 60 -7.12 -12.01 17.94
#